data_AF-A0A497L7H3-F1
#
_entry.id   AF-A0A497L7H3-F1
#
_cell.length_a   1.000
_cell.length_b   1.000
_cell.length_c   1.000
_cell.angle_alpha   90.00
_cell.angle_beta   90.00
_cell.angle_gamma   90.00
#
_symmetry.space_group_name_H-M   'P 1'
#
loop_
_entity.id
_entity.type
_entity.pdbx_description
1 polymer ?
#
loop_
_entity_poly.entity_id
_entity_poly.type
_entity_poly.pdbx_seq_one_letter_code
_entity_poly.pdbx_strand_id
1 'polypeptide(L)'
;MGSRARVLVAIALILVLMVLAAGTSTALAQEEGGEEEQEEVTEYVLYVKVLDYDGEPLKGALVEALNATGEEREVLNSTYTNSTGWATLWVPNGSTCDIEVVWKEALVGSLENVTVETNMTLGPINCSVCDLAVRVVMEDGRPVMRARVEFFGNYTKRDGNYTTFRESLTTNSSGVCVLEGTLMACNYTIKAFRHGLPEPFDELRLWRLNETTVVNLTCPLLTIRVSVVDEQMRPVVGAEVEAVDWGTGEVISSAPVDERGLALVKVAFGRCVLRA
;
A
#
# COMPACT_ATOMS: atom_id res chain seq x y z
N MET A 1 45.64 -2.97 -70.13
CA MET A 1 45.66 -4.37 -70.64
C MET A 1 44.51 -5.15 -70.00
N GLY A 2 43.99 -6.22 -70.63
CA GLY A 2 42.82 -6.98 -70.12
C GLY A 2 41.49 -6.23 -70.32
N SER A 3 40.48 -6.64 -71.11
CA SER A 3 40.10 -7.87 -71.82
C SER A 3 39.35 -8.97 -71.02
N ARG A 4 38.01 -8.85 -71.03
CA ARG A 4 36.99 -9.93 -70.94
C ARG A 4 36.79 -10.53 -69.52
N ALA A 5 35.63 -11.09 -69.17
CA ALA A 5 34.52 -11.62 -69.99
C ALA A 5 33.10 -11.18 -69.54
N ARG A 6 32.07 -11.73 -70.22
CA ARG A 6 30.60 -11.51 -70.01
C ARG A 6 30.08 -12.48 -68.91
N VAL A 7 28.81 -12.42 -68.44
CA VAL A 7 27.64 -13.15 -69.02
C VAL A 7 26.37 -12.93 -68.15
N LEU A 8 25.21 -12.61 -68.78
CA LEU A 8 23.77 -12.76 -68.33
C LEU A 8 23.31 -12.09 -66.99
N VAL A 9 22.02 -11.79 -66.68
CA VAL A 9 20.65 -11.89 -67.29
C VAL A 9 19.94 -10.53 -66.98
N ALA A 10 19.49 -9.66 -67.89
CA ALA A 10 18.23 -9.60 -68.68
C ALA A 10 16.87 -9.57 -67.91
N ILE A 11 16.05 -8.51 -68.12
CA ILE A 11 14.56 -8.48 -68.24
C ILE A 11 14.12 -7.04 -68.61
N ALA A 12 13.10 -6.88 -69.48
CA ALA A 12 12.53 -5.61 -69.96
C ALA A 12 11.17 -5.82 -70.69
N LEU A 13 10.57 -4.75 -71.25
CA LEU A 13 9.33 -4.69 -72.07
C LEU A 13 8.01 -4.92 -71.27
N ILE A 14 6.81 -4.38 -71.60
CA ILE A 14 6.29 -3.41 -72.60
C ILE A 14 5.03 -2.74 -71.95
N LEU A 15 4.55 -1.49 -72.16
CA LEU A 15 4.72 -0.39 -73.14
C LEU A 15 3.68 -0.36 -74.32
N VAL A 16 2.40 -0.07 -74.00
CA VAL A 16 1.25 0.23 -74.91
C VAL A 16 0.23 1.10 -74.14
N LEU A 17 -0.53 2.09 -74.65
CA LEU A 17 -0.43 3.09 -75.74
C LEU A 17 -1.61 4.09 -75.54
N MET A 18 -1.47 5.38 -75.89
CA MET A 18 -2.57 6.38 -75.71
C MET A 18 -3.63 6.34 -76.82
N VAL A 19 -4.90 6.59 -76.48
CA VAL A 19 -5.97 7.07 -77.39
C VAL A 19 -6.78 8.18 -76.68
N LEU A 20 -7.34 9.12 -77.45
CA LEU A 20 -7.89 10.39 -76.99
C LEU A 20 -9.42 10.40 -76.80
N ALA A 21 -9.85 11.25 -75.87
CA ALA A 21 -11.05 12.10 -75.89
C ALA A 21 -12.44 11.51 -76.24
N ALA A 22 -13.34 11.54 -75.23
CA ALA A 22 -14.76 11.82 -75.40
C ALA A 22 -15.23 12.69 -74.21
N GLY A 23 -16.22 13.57 -74.43
CA GLY A 23 -16.71 14.50 -73.41
C GLY A 23 -18.09 14.15 -72.86
N THR A 24 -18.36 14.61 -71.63
CA THR A 24 -19.69 14.89 -71.04
C THR A 24 -20.86 13.94 -71.35
N SER A 25 -21.28 13.16 -70.35
CA SER A 25 -22.71 12.89 -70.09
C SER A 25 -22.93 12.55 -68.62
N THR A 26 -24.10 12.92 -68.11
CA THR A 26 -24.50 12.80 -66.70
C THR A 26 -25.00 11.40 -66.34
N ALA A 27 -24.64 10.91 -65.16
CA ALA A 27 -25.40 9.93 -64.40
C ALA A 27 -25.41 10.34 -62.93
N LEU A 28 -26.59 10.43 -62.32
CA LEU A 28 -26.72 10.67 -60.88
C LEU A 28 -26.48 9.34 -60.16
N ALA A 29 -25.36 9.22 -59.46
CA ALA A 29 -25.23 8.21 -58.41
C ALA A 29 -25.95 8.76 -57.18
N GLN A 30 -26.98 8.05 -56.72
CA GLN A 30 -27.71 8.39 -55.50
C GLN A 30 -26.92 7.85 -54.31
N GLU A 31 -26.28 8.74 -53.55
CA GLU A 31 -25.71 8.38 -52.26
C GLU A 31 -26.84 8.09 -51.28
N GLU A 32 -27.08 6.80 -50.99
CA GLU A 32 -27.86 6.38 -49.83
C GLU A 32 -27.03 6.63 -48.57
N GLY A 33 -27.03 7.89 -48.14
CA GLY A 33 -26.54 8.29 -46.83
C GLY A 33 -27.42 7.68 -45.75
N GLY A 34 -27.07 6.48 -45.31
CA GLY A 34 -27.58 5.92 -44.07
C GLY A 34 -27.07 6.75 -42.91
N GLU A 35 -27.92 7.61 -42.36
CA GLU A 35 -27.65 8.25 -41.07
C GLU A 35 -27.71 7.14 -40.00
N GLU A 36 -26.54 6.77 -39.46
CA GLU A 36 -26.46 5.93 -38.27
C GLU A 36 -27.07 6.70 -37.10
N GLU A 37 -28.32 6.39 -36.75
CA GLU A 37 -28.98 6.94 -35.56
C GLU A 37 -28.17 6.55 -34.32
N GLN A 38 -27.35 7.49 -33.82
CA GLN A 38 -26.62 7.32 -32.57
C GLN A 38 -27.62 7.33 -31.42
N GLU A 39 -28.01 6.14 -30.97
CA GLU A 39 -28.91 5.93 -29.84
C GLU A 39 -28.34 6.64 -28.59
N GLU A 40 -29.01 7.70 -28.12
CA GLU A 40 -28.49 8.57 -27.06
C GLU A 40 -28.57 7.86 -25.70
N VAL A 41 -27.50 7.12 -25.37
CA VAL A 41 -27.36 6.36 -24.13
C VAL A 41 -27.48 7.30 -22.94
N THR A 42 -28.67 7.31 -22.33
CA THR A 42 -28.96 8.14 -21.16
C THR A 42 -28.26 7.54 -19.95
N GLU A 43 -27.30 8.26 -19.36
CA GLU A 43 -26.64 7.87 -18.11
C GLU A 43 -27.31 8.52 -16.89
N TYR A 44 -27.30 7.82 -15.76
CA TYR A 44 -27.68 8.34 -14.45
C TYR A 44 -26.50 8.37 -13.48
N VAL A 45 -26.55 9.32 -12.55
CA VAL A 45 -25.52 9.56 -11.55
C VAL A 45 -25.76 8.71 -10.30
N LEU A 46 -24.77 7.91 -9.93
CA LEU A 46 -24.74 7.14 -8.69
C LEU A 46 -23.73 7.78 -7.72
N TYR A 47 -24.23 8.41 -6.66
CA TYR A 47 -23.42 8.89 -5.55
C TYR A 47 -23.22 7.76 -4.54
N VAL A 48 -22.02 7.18 -4.47
CA VAL A 48 -21.71 6.05 -3.57
C VAL A 48 -20.96 6.57 -2.35
N LYS A 49 -21.52 6.36 -1.16
CA LYS A 49 -20.85 6.59 0.12
C LYS A 49 -20.09 5.33 0.52
N VAL A 50 -18.81 5.49 0.85
CA VAL A 50 -17.93 4.44 1.38
C VAL A 50 -17.41 4.87 2.75
N LEU A 51 -17.36 3.92 3.68
CA LEU A 51 -16.77 4.05 5.01
C LEU A 51 -15.80 2.90 5.27
N ASP A 52 -14.88 3.08 6.21
CA ASP A 52 -14.10 1.98 6.79
C ASP A 52 -14.89 1.27 7.92
N TYR A 53 -14.21 0.39 8.66
CA TYR A 53 -14.78 -0.40 9.76
C TYR A 53 -15.24 0.45 10.95
N ASP A 54 -14.50 1.52 11.28
CA ASP A 54 -14.82 2.40 12.41
C ASP A 54 -15.91 3.43 12.04
N GLY A 55 -16.26 3.53 10.75
CA GLY A 55 -17.29 4.41 10.22
C GLY A 55 -16.73 5.76 9.74
N GLU A 56 -15.42 5.89 9.56
CA GLU A 56 -14.77 7.08 9.02
C GLU A 56 -14.71 7.04 7.47
N PRO A 57 -14.56 8.18 6.77
CA PRO A 57 -14.65 8.22 5.32
C PRO A 57 -13.41 7.66 4.61
N LEU A 58 -13.51 6.40 4.15
CA LEU A 58 -12.45 5.73 3.40
C LEU A 58 -12.15 6.48 2.08
N LYS A 59 -11.05 7.24 2.07
CA LYS A 59 -10.58 8.10 0.98
C LYS A 59 -9.61 7.35 0.04
N GLY A 60 -9.81 7.47 -1.26
CA GLY A 60 -8.95 6.89 -2.29
C GLY A 60 -9.20 5.40 -2.56
N ALA A 61 -10.32 4.86 -2.10
CA ALA A 61 -10.78 3.54 -2.53
C ALA A 61 -11.33 3.63 -3.96
N LEU A 62 -11.07 2.62 -4.76
CA LEU A 62 -11.63 2.48 -6.10
C LEU A 62 -13.05 1.93 -5.96
N VAL A 63 -14.03 2.59 -6.57
CA VAL A 63 -15.43 2.13 -6.62
C VAL A 63 -15.78 1.90 -8.09
N GLU A 64 -16.39 0.76 -8.38
CA GLU A 64 -16.71 0.33 -9.74
C GLU A 64 -18.16 -0.16 -9.81
N ALA A 65 -18.87 0.21 -10.88
CA ALA A 65 -20.13 -0.43 -11.27
C ALA A 65 -19.82 -1.51 -12.32
N LEU A 66 -20.11 -2.75 -12.00
CA LEU A 66 -19.89 -3.93 -12.84
C LEU A 66 -21.23 -4.43 -13.36
N ASN A 67 -21.36 -4.75 -14.65
CA ASN A 67 -22.60 -5.26 -15.22
C ASN A 67 -22.95 -6.63 -14.61
N ALA A 68 -24.09 -6.72 -13.92
CA ALA A 68 -24.52 -7.95 -13.24
C ALA A 68 -25.28 -8.92 -14.16
N THR A 69 -25.64 -8.51 -15.38
CA THR A 69 -26.39 -9.34 -16.35
C THR A 69 -25.56 -9.84 -17.53
N GLY A 70 -24.38 -9.27 -17.77
CA GLY A 70 -23.43 -9.71 -18.80
C GLY A 70 -22.49 -10.83 -18.32
N GLU A 71 -22.13 -11.76 -19.22
CA GLU A 71 -21.34 -12.95 -18.87
C GLU A 71 -19.92 -12.64 -18.33
N GLU A 72 -19.31 -11.51 -18.73
CA GLU A 72 -17.94 -11.14 -18.34
C GLU A 72 -17.85 -10.14 -17.16
N ARG A 73 -18.98 -9.75 -16.53
CA ARG A 73 -19.06 -8.70 -15.48
C ARG A 73 -18.29 -7.41 -15.83
N GLU A 74 -18.52 -6.88 -17.03
CA GLU A 74 -17.84 -5.69 -17.56
C GLU A 74 -17.96 -4.46 -16.64
N VAL A 75 -16.89 -3.69 -16.50
CA VAL A 75 -16.92 -2.40 -15.77
C VAL A 75 -17.64 -1.35 -16.60
N LEU A 76 -18.84 -0.97 -16.17
CA LEU A 76 -19.63 0.12 -16.76
C LEU A 76 -19.02 1.49 -16.43
N ASN A 77 -18.53 1.66 -15.20
CA ASN A 77 -17.94 2.91 -14.74
C ASN A 77 -17.04 2.69 -13.50
N SER A 78 -16.03 3.53 -13.31
CA SER A 78 -15.19 3.50 -12.11
C SER A 78 -14.63 4.86 -11.71
N THR A 79 -14.41 5.06 -10.41
CA THR A 79 -13.85 6.30 -9.85
C THR A 79 -13.23 6.08 -8.47
N TYR A 80 -12.49 7.05 -7.95
CA TYR A 80 -11.90 7.00 -6.62
C TYR A 80 -12.69 7.85 -5.61
N THR A 81 -12.83 7.35 -4.37
CA THR A 81 -13.49 8.10 -3.30
C THR A 81 -12.69 9.35 -2.90
N ASN A 82 -13.41 10.46 -2.73
CA ASN A 82 -12.82 11.73 -2.29
C ASN A 82 -12.52 11.75 -0.77
N SER A 83 -12.06 12.89 -0.25
CA SER A 83 -11.75 13.07 1.18
C SER A 83 -12.95 13.07 2.13
N THR A 84 -14.18 12.93 1.62
CA THR A 84 -15.39 12.71 2.42
C THR A 84 -16.00 11.33 2.15
N GLY A 85 -15.24 10.41 1.56
CA GLY A 85 -15.65 9.02 1.30
C GLY A 85 -16.76 8.89 0.25
N TRP A 86 -16.91 9.88 -0.63
CA TRP A 86 -17.89 9.83 -1.72
C TRP A 86 -17.22 9.56 -3.06
N ALA A 87 -17.82 8.66 -3.83
CA ALA A 87 -17.56 8.40 -5.24
C ALA A 87 -18.78 8.83 -6.07
N THR A 88 -18.56 9.24 -7.32
CA THR A 88 -19.62 9.60 -8.27
C THR A 88 -19.42 8.81 -9.56
N LEU A 89 -20.32 7.86 -9.82
CA LEU A 89 -20.32 7.04 -11.03
C LEU A 89 -21.40 7.52 -12.00
N TRP A 90 -21.19 7.29 -13.28
CA TRP A 90 -22.16 7.51 -14.35
C TRP A 90 -22.47 6.17 -15.00
N VAL A 91 -23.73 5.73 -14.99
CA VAL A 91 -24.11 4.37 -15.40
C VAL A 91 -25.31 4.43 -16.36
N PRO A 92 -25.31 3.69 -17.48
CA PRO A 92 -26.43 3.69 -18.42
C PRO A 92 -27.76 3.28 -17.78
N ASN A 93 -28.83 4.00 -18.12
CA ASN A 93 -30.20 3.73 -17.72
C ASN A 93 -30.62 2.29 -18.07
N GLY A 94 -31.33 1.63 -17.14
CA GLY A 94 -31.77 0.24 -17.29
C GLY A 94 -30.70 -0.81 -16.95
N SER A 95 -29.45 -0.41 -16.74
CA SER A 95 -28.40 -1.32 -16.24
C SER A 95 -28.79 -1.92 -14.89
N THR A 96 -28.50 -3.20 -14.68
CA THR A 96 -28.42 -3.78 -13.33
C THR A 96 -26.97 -4.13 -13.07
N CYS A 97 -26.42 -3.61 -11.98
CA CYS A 97 -24.98 -3.62 -11.72
C CYS A 97 -24.64 -3.97 -10.27
N ASP A 98 -23.48 -4.57 -10.07
CA ASP A 98 -22.88 -4.71 -8.75
C ASP A 98 -21.93 -3.53 -8.52
N ILE A 99 -22.08 -2.85 -7.39
CA ILE A 99 -21.15 -1.81 -6.96
C ILE A 99 -20.09 -2.48 -6.08
N GLU A 100 -18.84 -2.52 -6.53
CA GLU A 100 -17.73 -3.07 -5.75
C GLU A 100 -16.76 -1.96 -5.30
N VAL A 101 -16.19 -2.15 -4.11
CA VAL A 101 -15.17 -1.26 -3.53
C VAL A 101 -13.86 -2.02 -3.36
N VAL A 102 -12.79 -1.51 -3.99
CA VAL A 102 -11.45 -2.06 -3.94
C VAL A 102 -10.51 -1.13 -3.16
N TRP A 103 -9.76 -1.74 -2.24
CA TRP A 103 -8.70 -1.09 -1.48
C TRP A 103 -7.44 -1.94 -1.53
N LYS A 104 -6.30 -1.35 -1.92
CA LYS A 104 -5.01 -2.05 -2.04
C LYS A 104 -5.16 -3.38 -2.83
N GLU A 105 -5.82 -3.34 -4.00
CA GLU A 105 -6.13 -4.48 -4.89
C GLU A 105 -7.05 -5.60 -4.32
N ALA A 106 -7.52 -5.49 -3.08
CA ALA A 106 -8.48 -6.42 -2.48
C ALA A 106 -9.92 -5.86 -2.58
N LEU A 107 -10.89 -6.75 -2.80
CA LEU A 107 -12.31 -6.42 -2.66
C LEU A 107 -12.65 -6.27 -1.17
N VAL A 108 -13.11 -5.09 -0.76
CA VAL A 108 -13.37 -4.76 0.66
C VAL A 108 -14.82 -4.43 0.99
N GLY A 109 -15.68 -4.25 -0.02
CA GLY A 109 -17.12 -4.07 0.18
C GLY A 109 -17.87 -4.16 -1.15
N SER A 110 -19.16 -4.48 -1.11
CA SER A 110 -20.02 -4.54 -2.30
C SER A 110 -21.49 -4.21 -1.98
N LEU A 111 -22.23 -3.84 -3.03
CA LEU A 111 -23.70 -3.87 -3.09
C LEU A 111 -24.09 -4.57 -4.40
N GLU A 112 -24.82 -5.68 -4.32
CA GLU A 112 -25.16 -6.51 -5.48
C GLU A 112 -26.52 -6.11 -6.09
N ASN A 113 -26.70 -6.33 -7.39
CA ASN A 113 -27.98 -6.19 -8.11
C ASN A 113 -28.65 -4.80 -8.00
N VAL A 114 -27.88 -3.71 -8.14
CA VAL A 114 -28.40 -2.33 -8.20
C VAL A 114 -28.92 -2.02 -9.60
N THR A 115 -30.24 -1.97 -9.78
CA THR A 115 -30.88 -1.49 -11.02
C THR A 115 -30.93 0.04 -11.08
N VAL A 116 -30.50 0.61 -12.20
CA VAL A 116 -30.29 2.06 -12.40
C VAL A 116 -31.41 2.64 -13.25
N GLU A 117 -32.47 3.13 -12.59
CA GLU A 117 -33.66 3.76 -13.22
C GLU A 117 -33.69 5.29 -13.09
N THR A 118 -32.80 5.88 -12.28
CA THR A 118 -32.73 7.32 -12.00
C THR A 118 -31.40 7.68 -11.33
N ASN A 119 -31.20 8.96 -11.00
CA ASN A 119 -30.06 9.38 -10.17
C ASN A 119 -30.22 8.84 -8.74
N MET A 120 -29.21 8.14 -8.23
CA MET A 120 -29.27 7.39 -6.96
C MET A 120 -28.19 7.83 -5.97
N THR A 121 -28.48 7.67 -4.69
CA THR A 121 -27.51 7.79 -3.59
C THR A 121 -27.45 6.44 -2.88
N LEU A 122 -26.25 5.84 -2.84
CA LEU A 122 -26.02 4.48 -2.37
C LEU A 122 -25.08 4.47 -1.14
N GLY A 123 -25.28 3.47 -0.28
CA GLY A 123 -24.46 3.26 0.92
C GLY A 123 -24.99 3.92 2.21
N PRO A 124 -24.17 4.02 3.27
CA PRO A 124 -22.74 3.72 3.28
C PRO A 124 -22.44 2.23 3.01
N ILE A 125 -21.44 1.99 2.15
CA ILE A 125 -20.76 0.69 2.06
C ILE A 125 -19.67 0.69 3.12
N ASN A 126 -19.88 -0.06 4.21
CA ASN A 126 -18.88 -0.24 5.25
C ASN A 126 -17.87 -1.29 4.80
N CYS A 127 -16.62 -0.89 4.61
CA CYS A 127 -15.58 -1.75 4.04
C CYS A 127 -14.78 -2.49 5.12
N SER A 128 -14.20 -3.62 4.72
CA SER A 128 -13.31 -4.46 5.54
C SER A 128 -11.89 -3.86 5.67
N VAL A 129 -11.83 -2.57 6.02
CA VAL A 129 -10.63 -1.75 6.19
C VAL A 129 -10.63 -1.17 7.60
N CYS A 130 -9.51 -1.24 8.33
CA CYS A 130 -9.41 -0.83 9.74
C CYS A 130 -7.99 -0.36 10.06
N ASP A 131 -7.71 0.13 11.27
CA ASP A 131 -6.39 0.63 11.67
C ASP A 131 -5.63 -0.33 12.59
N LEU A 132 -4.31 -0.42 12.41
CA LEU A 132 -3.43 -1.30 13.20
C LEU A 132 -2.38 -0.47 13.95
N ALA A 133 -2.66 -0.20 15.22
CA ALA A 133 -1.75 0.52 16.11
C ALA A 133 -0.77 -0.43 16.81
N VAL A 134 0.51 -0.03 16.86
CA VAL A 134 1.57 -0.76 17.56
C VAL A 134 2.16 0.13 18.65
N ARG A 135 2.02 -0.31 19.90
CA ARG A 135 2.68 0.26 21.08
C ARG A 135 3.97 -0.52 21.35
N VAL A 136 5.08 0.19 21.48
CA VAL A 136 6.40 -0.37 21.75
C VAL A 136 6.91 0.17 23.09
N VAL A 137 7.19 -0.74 24.02
CA VAL A 137 7.61 -0.43 25.40
C VAL A 137 8.85 -1.22 25.79
N MET A 138 9.60 -0.75 26.78
CA MET A 138 10.60 -1.55 27.50
C MET A 138 9.91 -2.48 28.51
N GLU A 139 10.61 -3.49 29.03
CA GLU A 139 10.11 -4.36 30.12
C GLU A 139 9.66 -3.60 31.38
N ASP A 140 10.18 -2.38 31.62
CA ASP A 140 9.76 -1.49 32.71
C ASP A 140 8.56 -0.58 32.36
N GLY A 141 7.97 -0.76 31.18
CA GLY A 141 6.80 -0.01 30.70
C GLY A 141 7.12 1.35 30.07
N ARG A 142 8.37 1.83 30.11
CA ARG A 142 8.76 3.08 29.42
C ARG A 142 8.59 2.95 27.90
N PRO A 143 8.12 3.99 27.18
CA PRO A 143 7.95 3.92 25.73
C PRO A 143 9.29 3.82 24.99
N VAL A 144 9.36 3.01 23.94
CA VAL A 144 10.53 2.98 23.04
C VAL A 144 10.30 3.97 21.91
N MET A 145 10.84 5.18 22.08
CA MET A 145 10.83 6.22 21.05
C MET A 145 11.72 5.82 19.86
N ARG A 146 11.32 6.24 18.65
CA ARG A 146 12.11 6.11 17.40
C ARG A 146 12.52 4.68 17.05
N ALA A 147 11.79 3.67 17.53
CA ALA A 147 11.91 2.29 17.04
C ALA A 147 11.33 2.21 15.63
N ARG A 148 12.00 1.48 14.73
CA ARG A 148 11.42 1.14 13.43
C ARG A 148 10.47 -0.04 13.66
N VAL A 149 9.25 0.04 13.14
CA VAL A 149 8.29 -1.07 13.14
C VAL A 149 7.99 -1.42 11.69
N GLU A 150 8.32 -2.65 11.31
CA GLU A 150 8.03 -3.17 9.97
C GLU A 150 6.82 -4.08 10.01
N PHE A 151 5.92 -3.88 9.06
CA PHE A 151 4.70 -4.63 8.87
C PHE A 151 4.82 -5.44 7.59
N PHE A 152 4.52 -6.73 7.66
CA PHE A 152 4.47 -7.64 6.52
C PHE A 152 3.07 -8.25 6.48
N GLY A 153 2.25 -7.83 5.53
CA GLY A 153 0.90 -8.37 5.33
C GLY A 153 0.86 -9.41 4.22
N ASN A 154 0.04 -10.45 4.37
CA ASN A 154 -0.40 -11.31 3.25
C ASN A 154 -1.93 -11.33 3.15
N TYR A 155 -2.45 -11.21 1.93
CA TYR A 155 -3.88 -11.13 1.64
C TYR A 155 -4.18 -11.65 0.24
N THR A 156 -5.46 -11.83 -0.06
CA THR A 156 -5.96 -12.23 -1.36
C THR A 156 -6.49 -10.99 -2.09
N LYS A 157 -6.05 -10.76 -3.33
CA LYS A 157 -6.60 -9.72 -4.21
C LYS A 157 -8.02 -10.09 -4.66
N ARG A 158 -8.75 -9.16 -5.29
CA ARG A 158 -10.07 -9.43 -5.89
C ARG A 158 -10.06 -10.66 -6.81
N ASP A 159 -9.04 -10.82 -7.63
CA ASP A 159 -8.90 -11.91 -8.62
C ASP A 159 -8.63 -13.31 -8.00
N GLY A 160 -8.60 -13.42 -6.68
CA GLY A 160 -8.31 -14.66 -5.96
C GLY A 160 -6.80 -14.96 -5.81
N ASN A 161 -5.90 -14.15 -6.38
CA ASN A 161 -4.46 -14.36 -6.24
C ASN A 161 -3.96 -13.86 -4.89
N TYR A 162 -3.05 -14.62 -4.28
CA TYR A 162 -2.35 -14.20 -3.06
C TYR A 162 -1.27 -13.17 -3.38
N THR A 163 -1.17 -12.15 -2.54
CA THR A 163 -0.12 -11.14 -2.61
C THR A 163 0.40 -10.78 -1.22
N THR A 164 1.51 -10.04 -1.17
CA THR A 164 2.12 -9.55 0.06
C THR A 164 2.48 -8.08 -0.05
N PHE A 165 2.56 -7.40 1.09
CA PHE A 165 3.12 -6.05 1.16
C PHE A 165 4.07 -5.92 2.35
N ARG A 166 4.98 -4.93 2.28
CA ARG A 166 5.86 -4.54 3.37
C ARG A 166 5.79 -3.03 3.55
N GLU A 167 5.56 -2.60 4.77
CA GLU A 167 5.57 -1.18 5.16
C GLU A 167 6.44 -0.98 6.41
N SER A 168 6.92 0.24 6.64
CA SER A 168 7.87 0.53 7.73
C SER A 168 7.60 1.90 8.33
N LEU A 169 7.14 1.91 9.57
CA LEU A 169 6.85 3.11 10.35
C LEU A 169 7.91 3.33 11.44
N THR A 170 7.80 4.45 12.15
CA THR A 170 8.67 4.78 13.29
C THR A 170 7.84 5.26 14.47
N THR A 171 8.13 4.79 15.68
CA THR A 171 7.37 5.16 16.88
C THR A 171 7.60 6.62 17.30
N ASN A 172 6.50 7.27 17.69
CA ASN A 172 6.47 8.62 18.24
C ASN A 172 7.01 8.68 19.69
N SER A 173 6.85 9.83 20.35
CA SER A 173 7.29 10.06 21.75
C SER A 173 6.54 9.22 22.80
N SER A 174 5.32 8.72 22.52
CA SER A 174 4.57 7.82 23.41
C SER A 174 4.81 6.34 23.12
N GLY A 175 5.77 6.04 22.23
CA GLY A 175 6.15 4.69 21.82
C GLY A 175 5.18 4.06 20.81
N VAL A 176 4.33 4.85 20.14
CA VAL A 176 3.26 4.34 19.27
C VAL A 176 3.52 4.70 17.80
N CYS A 177 3.14 3.81 16.89
CA CYS A 177 2.86 4.12 15.48
C CYS A 177 1.54 3.45 15.06
N VAL A 178 0.86 4.01 14.07
CA VAL A 178 -0.40 3.46 13.51
C VAL A 178 -0.18 3.19 12.03
N LEU A 179 -0.49 1.97 11.59
CA LEU A 179 -0.61 1.63 10.19
C LEU A 179 -2.08 1.88 9.79
N GLU A 180 -2.30 2.93 9.01
CA GLU A 180 -3.63 3.40 8.63
C GLU A 180 -4.18 2.62 7.41
N GLY A 181 -5.50 2.37 7.40
CA GLY A 181 -6.18 1.73 6.29
C GLY A 181 -5.64 0.34 5.97
N THR A 182 -5.55 -0.52 6.97
CA THR A 182 -5.17 -1.95 6.85
C THR A 182 -6.32 -2.82 6.37
N LEU A 183 -6.00 -3.93 5.71
CA LEU A 183 -6.99 -4.88 5.23
C LEU A 183 -7.38 -5.83 6.36
N MET A 184 -8.68 -5.96 6.63
CA MET A 184 -9.19 -7.05 7.45
C MET A 184 -9.04 -8.39 6.71
N ALA A 185 -9.14 -9.50 7.45
CA ALA A 185 -8.80 -10.87 7.04
C ALA A 185 -7.34 -11.09 6.57
N CYS A 186 -6.54 -10.04 6.37
CA CYS A 186 -5.10 -10.11 6.15
C CYS A 186 -4.37 -10.71 7.36
N ASN A 187 -3.28 -11.44 7.11
CA ASN A 187 -2.36 -11.91 8.15
C ASN A 187 -1.15 -10.98 8.23
N TYR A 188 -0.83 -10.51 9.42
CA TYR A 188 0.27 -9.59 9.68
C TYR A 188 1.40 -10.25 10.45
N THR A 189 2.64 -10.03 10.01
CA THR A 189 3.84 -10.18 10.85
C THR A 189 4.42 -8.79 11.10
N ILE A 190 4.58 -8.45 12.37
CA ILE A 190 4.96 -7.11 12.84
C ILE A 190 6.28 -7.27 13.60
N LYS A 191 7.32 -6.52 13.22
CA LYS A 191 8.67 -6.64 13.78
C LYS A 191 9.18 -5.28 14.26
N ALA A 192 9.67 -5.20 15.49
CA ALA A 192 10.25 -3.97 16.03
C ALA A 192 11.78 -4.02 16.09
N PHE A 193 12.43 -2.94 15.69
CA PHE A 193 13.88 -2.80 15.57
C PHE A 193 14.37 -1.55 16.32
N ARG A 194 15.54 -1.67 16.95
CA ARG A 194 16.23 -0.52 17.56
C ARG A 194 17.04 0.24 16.52
N HIS A 195 17.29 1.52 16.78
CA HIS A 195 17.97 2.39 15.83
C HIS A 195 19.36 1.84 15.44
N GLY A 196 19.59 1.66 14.14
CA GLY A 196 20.86 1.18 13.60
C GLY A 196 21.13 -0.33 13.74
N LEU A 197 20.16 -1.15 14.17
CA LEU A 197 20.27 -2.61 14.16
C LEU A 197 19.43 -3.24 13.02
N PRO A 198 19.96 -4.26 12.31
CA PRO A 198 19.20 -5.03 11.34
C PRO A 198 18.36 -6.16 11.96
N GLU A 199 18.68 -6.63 13.17
CA GLU A 199 17.88 -7.64 13.89
C GLU A 199 16.66 -7.01 14.60
N PRO A 200 15.48 -7.65 14.54
CA PRO A 200 14.36 -7.27 15.40
C PRO A 200 14.61 -7.71 16.84
N PHE A 201 14.08 -6.97 17.81
CA PHE A 201 14.09 -7.38 19.22
C PHE A 201 12.80 -8.08 19.64
N ASP A 202 11.72 -7.91 18.87
CA ASP A 202 10.43 -8.56 19.09
C ASP A 202 9.68 -8.75 17.76
N GLU A 203 8.86 -9.79 17.67
CA GLU A 203 8.03 -10.16 16.50
C GLU A 203 6.67 -10.69 16.95
N LEU A 204 5.61 -9.99 16.55
CA LEU A 204 4.23 -10.44 16.72
C LEU A 204 3.63 -10.91 15.39
N ARG A 205 2.70 -11.87 15.47
CA ARG A 205 1.94 -12.38 14.34
C ARG A 205 0.45 -12.31 14.64
N LEU A 206 -0.32 -11.67 13.76
CA LEU A 206 -1.77 -11.55 13.84
C LEU A 206 -2.40 -12.31 12.68
N TRP A 207 -3.26 -13.25 12.99
CA TRP A 207 -3.98 -14.05 12.00
C TRP A 207 -5.37 -13.47 11.78
N ARG A 208 -5.67 -13.07 10.53
CA ARG A 208 -6.95 -12.49 10.10
C ARG A 208 -7.44 -11.33 10.96
N LEU A 209 -6.78 -10.16 10.84
CA LEU A 209 -7.20 -8.91 11.49
C LEU A 209 -8.70 -8.63 11.25
N ASN A 210 -9.46 -8.28 12.28
CA ASN A 210 -10.94 -8.28 12.23
C ASN A 210 -11.62 -7.00 12.76
N GLU A 211 -10.85 -6.07 13.32
CA GLU A 211 -11.30 -4.80 13.92
C GLU A 211 -10.07 -3.89 14.11
N THR A 212 -10.29 -2.59 14.30
CA THR A 212 -9.19 -1.65 14.62
C THR A 212 -8.52 -2.05 15.94
N THR A 213 -7.23 -2.38 15.88
CA THR A 213 -6.53 -3.14 16.92
C THR A 213 -5.28 -2.43 17.42
N VAL A 214 -5.07 -2.41 18.74
CA VAL A 214 -3.82 -1.98 19.38
C VAL A 214 -3.04 -3.20 19.87
N VAL A 215 -1.80 -3.37 19.41
CA VAL A 215 -0.90 -4.45 19.87
C VAL A 215 0.34 -3.92 20.56
N ASN A 216 0.96 -4.76 21.40
CA ASN A 216 2.18 -4.44 22.14
C ASN A 216 3.38 -5.22 21.61
N LEU A 217 4.55 -4.56 21.55
CA LEU A 217 5.87 -5.17 21.37
C LEU A 217 6.80 -4.70 22.50
N THR A 218 7.63 -5.61 23.02
CA THR A 218 8.43 -5.39 24.24
C THR A 218 9.92 -5.45 23.96
N CYS A 219 10.65 -4.39 24.31
CA CYS A 219 12.10 -4.31 24.21
C CYS A 219 12.76 -4.79 25.51
N PRO A 220 13.57 -5.87 25.48
CA PRO A 220 14.15 -6.43 26.68
C PRO A 220 15.23 -5.53 27.29
N LEU A 221 15.37 -5.56 28.63
CA LEU A 221 16.40 -4.83 29.36
C LEU A 221 17.60 -5.73 29.63
N LEU A 222 18.77 -5.30 29.15
CA LEU A 222 20.05 -5.95 29.37
C LEU A 222 20.79 -5.29 30.53
N THR A 223 21.45 -6.09 31.37
CA THR A 223 22.36 -5.55 32.42
C THR A 223 23.79 -5.64 31.92
N ILE A 224 24.44 -4.48 31.73
CA ILE A 224 25.86 -4.41 31.42
C ILE A 224 26.64 -4.30 32.73
N ARG A 225 27.65 -5.17 32.87
CA ARG A 225 28.63 -5.11 33.96
C ARG A 225 29.90 -4.44 33.45
N VAL A 226 30.18 -3.26 33.98
CA VAL A 226 31.36 -2.45 33.65
C VAL A 226 32.41 -2.64 34.74
N SER A 227 33.68 -2.75 34.35
CA SER A 227 34.82 -2.82 35.28
C SER A 227 35.63 -1.54 35.14
N VAL A 228 35.73 -0.74 36.18
CA VAL A 228 36.43 0.55 36.19
C VAL A 228 37.63 0.46 37.13
N VAL A 229 38.83 0.54 36.54
CA VAL A 229 40.11 0.40 37.24
C VAL A 229 41.09 1.47 36.77
N ASP A 230 42.05 1.81 37.62
CA ASP A 230 43.15 2.70 37.28
C ASP A 230 44.26 1.99 36.46
N GLU A 231 45.29 2.74 36.08
CA GLU A 231 46.49 2.25 35.39
C GLU A 231 47.26 1.14 36.14
N GLN A 232 46.97 0.92 37.43
CA GLN A 232 47.54 -0.14 38.26
C GLN A 232 46.52 -1.28 38.53
N MET A 233 45.44 -1.35 37.75
CA MET A 233 44.35 -2.34 37.87
C MET A 233 43.60 -2.29 39.22
N ARG A 234 43.63 -1.18 39.95
CA ARG A 234 42.90 -1.01 41.22
C ARG A 234 41.51 -0.43 40.97
N PRO A 235 40.46 -0.89 41.69
CA PRO A 235 39.11 -0.32 41.63
C PRO A 235 39.05 1.21 41.79
N VAL A 236 38.39 1.91 40.87
CA VAL A 236 38.06 3.34 41.02
C VAL A 236 36.70 3.48 41.73
N VAL A 237 36.69 3.08 43.01
CA VAL A 237 35.48 3.03 43.84
C VAL A 237 34.81 4.41 43.91
N GLY A 238 33.49 4.46 43.67
CA GLY A 238 32.72 5.71 43.71
C GLY A 238 32.81 6.60 42.47
N ALA A 239 33.51 6.17 41.40
CA ALA A 239 33.23 6.72 40.06
C ALA A 239 31.80 6.34 39.64
N GLU A 240 31.18 7.15 38.78
CA GLU A 240 29.79 6.97 38.35
C GLU A 240 29.75 6.56 36.88
N VAL A 241 29.11 5.42 36.57
CA VAL A 241 29.03 4.89 35.20
C VAL A 241 27.65 5.18 34.61
N GLU A 242 27.59 6.11 33.66
CA GLU A 242 26.37 6.41 32.89
C GLU A 242 26.25 5.49 31.67
N ALA A 243 25.02 5.07 31.35
CA ALA A 243 24.67 4.44 30.08
C ALA A 243 23.68 5.30 29.30
N VAL A 244 24.12 5.79 28.13
CA VAL A 244 23.37 6.70 27.25
C VAL A 244 22.84 5.94 26.03
N ASP A 245 21.57 6.16 25.66
CA ASP A 245 21.00 5.53 24.46
C ASP A 245 21.61 6.09 23.17
N TRP A 246 22.00 5.22 22.24
CA TRP A 246 22.52 5.67 20.94
C TRP A 246 21.43 6.28 20.03
N GLY A 247 20.15 5.93 20.23
CA GLY A 247 19.04 6.38 19.40
C GLY A 247 18.39 7.70 19.81
N THR A 248 18.42 8.03 21.11
CA THR A 248 17.88 9.30 21.65
C THR A 248 18.93 10.24 22.25
N GLY A 249 20.09 9.73 22.70
CA GLY A 249 21.11 10.51 23.40
C GLY A 249 20.82 10.74 24.89
N GLU A 250 19.81 10.07 25.45
CA GLU A 250 19.39 10.22 26.85
C GLU A 250 20.07 9.20 27.77
N VAL A 251 20.33 9.56 29.03
CA VAL A 251 20.82 8.62 30.05
C VAL A 251 19.70 7.64 30.43
N ILE A 252 19.88 6.35 30.13
CA ILE A 252 18.90 5.29 30.42
C ILE A 252 18.99 4.83 31.88
N SER A 253 20.22 4.75 32.39
CA SER A 253 20.62 4.21 33.69
C SER A 253 22.01 4.74 34.05
N SER A 254 22.27 4.87 35.34
CA SER A 254 23.59 5.16 35.89
C SER A 254 23.83 4.30 37.13
N ALA A 255 25.08 3.95 37.44
CA ALA A 255 25.43 3.25 38.68
C ALA A 255 26.86 3.58 39.17
N PRO A 256 27.08 3.73 40.48
CA PRO A 256 28.41 3.91 41.05
C PRO A 256 29.22 2.60 41.04
N VAL A 257 30.54 2.74 40.97
CA VAL A 257 31.53 1.66 41.01
C VAL A 257 31.72 1.15 42.44
N ASP A 258 31.50 -0.16 42.64
CA ASP A 258 31.61 -0.84 43.94
C ASP A 258 33.08 -1.08 44.38
N GLU A 259 33.26 -1.61 45.60
CA GLU A 259 34.57 -1.95 46.19
C GLU A 259 35.40 -2.95 45.35
N ARG A 260 34.78 -3.66 44.40
CA ARG A 260 35.41 -4.63 43.51
C ARG A 260 35.72 -4.03 42.14
N GLY A 261 35.46 -2.73 41.94
CA GLY A 261 35.67 -2.02 40.69
C GLY A 261 34.53 -2.22 39.69
N LEU A 262 33.32 -2.58 40.13
CA LEU A 262 32.21 -2.95 39.26
C LEU A 262 31.02 -2.00 39.35
N ALA A 263 30.51 -1.58 38.20
CA ALA A 263 29.19 -0.94 38.07
C ALA A 263 28.23 -1.85 37.28
N LEU A 264 26.94 -1.77 37.59
CA LEU A 264 25.87 -2.54 36.94
C LEU A 264 24.79 -1.60 36.41
N VAL A 265 24.78 -1.35 35.10
CA VAL A 265 23.82 -0.46 34.44
C VAL A 265 22.80 -1.25 33.63
N LYS A 266 21.53 -0.81 33.63
CA LYS A 266 20.45 -1.42 32.84
C LYS A 266 20.15 -0.60 31.60
N VAL A 267 20.25 -1.23 30.43
CA VAL A 267 19.98 -0.60 29.13
C VAL A 267 18.88 -1.37 28.40
N ALA A 268 18.16 -0.71 27.50
CA ALA A 268 17.40 -1.44 26.49
C ALA A 268 18.35 -2.24 25.59
N PHE A 269 17.88 -3.34 25.02
CA PHE A 269 18.49 -3.92 23.83
C PHE A 269 18.74 -2.80 22.78
N GLY A 270 19.85 -2.88 22.05
CA GLY A 270 20.26 -1.81 21.13
C GLY A 270 21.76 -1.51 21.21
N ARG A 271 22.11 -0.26 20.89
CA ARG A 271 23.44 0.32 21.08
C ARG A 271 23.34 1.40 22.17
N CYS A 272 24.34 1.47 23.03
CA CYS A 272 24.49 2.51 24.04
C CYS A 272 25.93 3.03 24.08
N VAL A 273 26.13 4.23 24.61
CA VAL A 273 27.45 4.76 24.99
C VAL A 273 27.60 4.61 26.50
N LEU A 274 28.73 4.06 26.95
CA LEU A 274 29.11 4.05 28.36
C LEU A 274 30.04 5.22 28.64
N ARG A 275 29.87 5.87 29.79
CA ARG A 275 30.71 6.98 30.26
C ARG A 275 31.09 6.71 31.71
N ALA A 276 32.32 7.02 32.10
CA ALA A 276 32.92 6.84 33.43
C ALA A 276 34.06 7.85 33.61
#